data_AF-A0A2D9JB36-F1
#
_entry.id   AF-A0A2D9JB36-F1
#
_cell.length_a   1.000
_cell.length_b   1.000
_cell.length_c   1.000
_cell.angle_alpha   90.00
_cell.angle_beta   90.00
_cell.angle_gamma   90.00
#
_symmetry.space_group_name_H-M   'P 1'
#
loop_
_entity.id
_entity.type
_entity.pdbx_description
1 polymer ?
#
loop_
_entity_poly.entity_id
_entity_poly.type
_entity_poly.pdbx_seq_one_letter_code
_entity_poly.pdbx_strand_id
1 'polypeptide(L)'
;MLLRTCALIVFAFSAAAVDGDSPTSLSFLNLDATYVVTFPESANAFRETQSSVNLGSVIKDKAPPVQTTVVHQISHFVVKDIGPANWVLLGHASDLYDASKWNGKFEAQSLLNADYISELEQKEGGPQQIDWLKSRAAREIPTTQTWVNLSHALTISPPAKKPRPLKVRVNATYTPPEKN
;
A
#
# COMPACT_ATOMS: atom_id res chain seq x y z
N MET A 1 17.36 58.93 22.30
CA MET A 1 16.14 58.11 22.12
C MET A 1 15.97 57.92 20.62
N LEU A 2 16.52 56.84 20.06
CA LEU A 2 16.53 56.58 18.61
C LEU A 2 15.42 55.58 18.27
N LEU A 3 14.37 56.04 17.59
CA LEU A 3 13.40 55.17 16.95
C LEU A 3 14.08 54.48 15.75
N ARG A 4 14.27 53.16 15.85
CA ARG A 4 14.55 52.29 14.69
C ARG A 4 13.24 51.67 14.24
N THR A 5 12.63 52.27 13.24
CA THR A 5 11.51 51.71 12.49
C THR A 5 12.05 50.59 11.59
N CYS A 6 11.83 49.34 11.98
CA CYS A 6 12.03 48.19 11.08
C CYS A 6 10.85 48.13 10.11
N ALA A 7 11.10 48.45 8.85
CA ALA A 7 10.17 48.22 7.75
C ALA A 7 9.98 46.71 7.56
N LEU A 8 8.76 46.23 7.84
CA LEU A 8 8.30 44.89 7.52
C LEU A 8 7.94 44.85 6.04
N ILE A 9 8.85 44.31 5.21
CA ILE A 9 8.54 44.01 3.81
C ILE A 9 7.73 42.70 3.80
N VAL A 10 6.41 42.82 3.73
CA VAL A 10 5.52 41.69 3.44
C VAL A 10 5.63 41.42 1.94
N PHE A 11 6.39 40.40 1.56
CA PHE A 11 6.28 39.82 0.22
C PHE A 11 4.97 39.03 0.15
N ALA A 12 3.91 39.70 -0.29
CA ALA A 12 2.72 39.02 -0.78
C ALA A 12 3.11 38.33 -2.10
N PHE A 13 3.48 37.04 -2.02
CA PHE A 13 3.46 36.17 -3.19
C PHE A 13 1.99 35.98 -3.55
N SER A 14 1.51 36.80 -4.48
CA SER A 14 0.36 36.45 -5.29
C SER A 14 0.74 35.17 -6.04
N ALA A 15 0.35 34.02 -5.50
CA ALA A 15 0.31 32.79 -6.26
C ALA A 15 -0.69 33.05 -7.39
N ALA A 16 -0.17 33.46 -8.56
CA ALA A 16 -0.91 33.37 -9.78
C ALA A 16 -1.35 31.91 -9.88
N ALA A 17 -2.66 31.69 -9.76
CA ALA A 17 -3.29 30.46 -10.20
C ALA A 17 -2.95 30.34 -11.68
N VAL A 18 -1.84 29.67 -11.97
CA VAL A 18 -1.66 29.04 -13.26
C VAL A 18 -2.75 27.99 -13.25
N ASP A 19 -3.86 28.30 -13.93
CA ASP A 19 -4.81 27.32 -14.45
C ASP A 19 -4.02 26.44 -15.41
N GLY A 20 -3.21 25.56 -14.81
CA GLY A 20 -2.57 24.45 -15.45
C GLY A 20 -3.68 23.46 -15.69
N ASP A 21 -4.25 23.55 -16.88
CA ASP A 21 -5.11 22.54 -17.46
C ASP A 21 -4.42 21.17 -17.26
N SER A 22 -4.96 20.34 -16.36
CA SER A 22 -4.41 19.03 -16.01
C SER A 22 -5.44 18.18 -15.25
N PRO A 23 -5.38 16.86 -15.43
CA PRO A 23 -6.45 16.08 -16.05
C PRO A 23 -7.09 15.10 -15.05
N THR A 24 -8.20 14.48 -15.47
CA THR A 24 -8.87 13.37 -14.76
C THR A 24 -9.34 13.75 -13.36
N SER A 25 -10.53 14.37 -13.27
CA SER A 25 -11.12 14.67 -11.97
C SER A 25 -11.19 13.41 -11.10
N LEU A 26 -10.59 13.44 -9.91
CA LEU A 26 -10.69 12.38 -8.90
C LEU A 26 -12.07 12.31 -8.24
N SER A 27 -13.13 12.72 -8.95
CA SER A 27 -14.51 12.79 -8.48
C SER A 27 -15.11 11.44 -8.11
N PHE A 28 -14.48 10.34 -8.54
CA PHE A 28 -14.86 8.98 -8.14
C PHE A 28 -14.33 8.58 -6.75
N LEU A 29 -13.44 9.38 -6.15
CA LEU A 29 -12.96 9.17 -4.79
C LEU A 29 -13.99 9.65 -3.78
N ASN A 30 -14.28 8.80 -2.81
CA ASN A 30 -15.16 9.13 -1.69
C ASN A 30 -14.34 9.24 -0.41
N LEU A 31 -14.65 10.22 0.43
CA LEU A 31 -14.05 10.33 1.76
C LEU A 31 -14.37 9.08 2.58
N ASP A 32 -13.41 8.69 3.41
CA ASP A 32 -13.40 7.48 4.24
C ASP A 32 -13.55 6.14 3.51
N ALA A 33 -13.63 6.16 2.17
CA ALA A 33 -13.58 4.94 1.38
C ALA A 33 -12.13 4.47 1.20
N THR A 34 -11.99 3.15 1.07
CA THR A 34 -10.71 2.51 0.80
C THR A 34 -10.51 2.30 -0.69
N TYR A 35 -9.30 2.56 -1.17
CA TYR A 35 -8.88 2.30 -2.55
C TYR A 35 -7.56 1.54 -2.56
N VAL A 36 -7.40 0.70 -3.59
CA VAL A 36 -6.12 0.10 -3.93
C VAL A 36 -5.41 1.03 -4.91
N VAL A 37 -4.25 1.53 -4.50
CA VAL A 37 -3.43 2.45 -5.29
C VAL A 37 -2.10 1.77 -5.62
N THR A 38 -1.73 1.79 -6.90
CA THR A 38 -0.45 1.26 -7.37
C THR A 38 0.40 2.40 -7.89
N PHE A 39 1.64 2.50 -7.40
CA PHE A 39 2.64 3.46 -7.85
C PHE A 39 3.73 2.76 -8.67
N PRO A 40 4.44 3.49 -9.56
CA PRO A 40 5.64 2.98 -10.22
C PRO A 40 6.68 2.52 -9.19
N GLU A 41 7.41 1.43 -9.46
CA GLU A 41 8.39 0.89 -8.51
C GLU A 41 9.44 1.90 -8.09
N SER A 42 9.90 2.73 -9.03
CA SER A 42 10.91 3.77 -8.81
C SER A 42 10.44 4.96 -7.97
N ALA A 43 9.14 5.09 -7.73
CA ALA A 43 8.54 6.23 -7.04
C ALA A 43 7.57 5.81 -5.90
N ASN A 44 7.61 4.55 -5.48
CA ASN A 44 6.71 4.04 -4.46
C ASN A 44 7.28 4.27 -3.05
N ALA A 45 6.96 5.41 -2.45
CA ALA A 45 7.30 5.74 -1.06
C ALA A 45 6.65 4.81 -0.02
N PHE A 46 5.70 3.97 -0.43
CA PHE A 46 4.99 3.02 0.41
C PHE A 46 5.49 1.59 0.24
N ARG A 47 6.75 1.43 -0.22
CA ARG A 47 7.41 0.15 -0.45
C ARG A 47 8.82 0.16 0.12
N GLU A 48 9.14 -0.88 0.89
CA GLU A 48 10.49 -1.19 1.36
C GLU A 48 10.83 -2.63 0.98
N THR A 49 12.07 -2.87 0.58
CA THR A 49 12.57 -4.21 0.24
C THR A 49 13.76 -4.55 1.11
N GLN A 50 13.67 -5.67 1.81
CA GLN A 50 14.74 -6.21 2.63
C GLN A 50 15.24 -7.50 2.02
N SER A 51 16.55 -7.62 1.89
CA SER A 51 17.19 -8.84 1.40
C SER A 51 18.09 -9.39 2.48
N SER A 52 17.93 -10.67 2.80
CA SER A 52 18.82 -11.41 3.69
C SER A 52 19.39 -12.61 2.93
N VAL A 53 20.69 -12.83 3.04
CA VAL A 53 21.31 -14.07 2.56
C VAL A 53 21.41 -15.02 3.75
N ASN A 54 20.69 -16.14 3.67
CA ASN A 54 20.82 -17.20 4.65
C ASN A 54 21.86 -18.21 4.13
N LEU A 55 23.02 -18.23 4.79
CA LEU A 55 24.01 -19.30 4.64
C LEU A 55 23.49 -20.47 5.46
N GLY A 56 22.90 -21.47 4.80
CA GLY A 56 22.23 -22.59 5.47
C GLY A 56 23.07 -23.16 6.61
N SER A 57 22.60 -22.99 7.85
CA SER A 57 23.32 -23.39 9.05
C SER A 57 22.92 -24.78 9.52
N VAL A 58 22.81 -25.77 8.64
CA VAL A 58 22.75 -27.18 9.07
C VAL A 58 23.27 -28.08 7.93
N ILE A 59 24.29 -28.89 8.26
CA ILE A 59 24.95 -29.90 7.42
C ILE A 59 26.11 -29.34 6.55
N LYS A 60 27.34 -29.50 7.08
CA LYS A 60 28.63 -29.60 6.38
C LYS A 60 28.65 -29.07 4.94
N ASP A 61 29.07 -27.82 4.78
CA ASP A 61 29.82 -27.27 3.63
C ASP A 61 29.24 -27.39 2.21
N LYS A 62 27.93 -27.62 2.00
CA LYS A 62 27.39 -27.81 0.63
C LYS A 62 26.03 -27.18 0.27
N ALA A 63 25.39 -26.39 1.14
CA ALA A 63 24.16 -25.71 0.76
C ALA A 63 24.48 -24.38 0.03
N PRO A 64 23.99 -24.14 -1.21
CA PRO A 64 24.14 -22.85 -1.85
C PRO A 64 23.44 -21.76 -1.01
N PRO A 65 24.00 -20.54 -0.95
CA PRO A 65 23.39 -19.44 -0.21
C PRO A 65 21.99 -19.14 -0.78
N VAL A 66 21.00 -19.03 0.10
CA VAL A 66 19.64 -18.66 -0.29
C VAL A 66 19.43 -17.19 0.01
N GLN A 67 19.26 -16.38 -1.03
CA GLN A 67 18.80 -15.01 -0.89
C GLN A 67 17.29 -14.99 -0.68
N THR A 68 16.85 -14.45 0.45
CA THR A 68 15.44 -14.20 0.75
C THR A 68 15.18 -12.71 0.63
N THR A 69 14.22 -12.34 -0.21
CA THR A 69 13.78 -10.96 -0.38
C THR A 69 12.37 -10.81 0.17
N VAL A 70 12.21 -9.93 1.16
CA VAL A 70 10.91 -9.56 1.74
C VAL A 70 10.55 -8.16 1.24
N VAL A 71 9.38 -8.03 0.63
CA VAL A 71 8.86 -6.74 0.17
C VAL A 71 7.70 -6.33 1.05
N HIS A 72 7.87 -5.23 1.78
CA HIS A 72 6.84 -4.57 2.56
C HIS A 72 6.21 -3.49 1.68
N GLN A 73 4.93 -3.61 1.33
CA GLN A 73 4.26 -2.63 0.47
C GLN A 73 2.84 -2.37 0.93
N ILE A 74 2.50 -1.11 1.22
CA ILE A 74 1.11 -0.69 1.44
C ILE A 74 0.46 -0.48 0.07
N SER A 75 -0.69 -1.12 -0.14
CA SER A 75 -1.46 -1.00 -1.38
C SER A 75 -2.87 -0.47 -1.15
N HIS A 76 -3.42 -0.65 0.05
CA HIS A 76 -4.73 -0.12 0.43
C HIS A 76 -4.57 1.23 1.13
N PHE A 77 -5.37 2.22 0.74
CA PHE A 77 -5.34 3.56 1.32
C PHE A 77 -6.76 4.03 1.61
N VAL A 78 -6.97 4.67 2.75
CA VAL A 78 -8.25 5.30 3.10
C VAL A 78 -8.18 6.77 2.71
N VAL A 79 -9.11 7.24 1.89
CA VAL A 79 -9.17 8.66 1.51
C VAL A 79 -9.65 9.48 2.70
N LYS A 80 -8.88 10.46 3.14
CA LYS A 80 -9.23 11.33 4.28
C LYS A 80 -9.59 12.75 3.88
N ASP A 81 -8.99 13.24 2.81
CA ASP A 81 -9.31 14.55 2.24
C ASP A 81 -8.93 14.60 0.77
N ILE A 82 -9.58 15.46 -0.01
CA ILE A 82 -9.33 15.67 -1.44
C ILE A 82 -8.95 17.14 -1.64
N GLY A 83 -7.67 17.36 -1.93
CA GLY A 83 -7.10 18.67 -2.21
C GLY A 83 -7.15 19.03 -3.70
N PRO A 84 -6.65 20.23 -4.05
CA PRO A 84 -6.54 20.66 -5.43
C PRO A 84 -5.49 19.84 -6.20
N ALA A 85 -5.55 19.88 -7.54
CA ALA A 85 -4.51 19.33 -8.43
C ALA A 85 -4.09 17.88 -8.12
N ASN A 86 -5.09 17.00 -7.91
CA ASN A 86 -4.92 15.57 -7.65
C ASN A 86 -4.18 15.21 -6.34
N TRP A 87 -4.02 16.16 -5.42
CA TRP A 87 -3.55 15.88 -4.07
C TRP A 87 -4.65 15.23 -3.23
N VAL A 88 -4.34 14.12 -2.58
CA VAL A 88 -5.27 13.40 -1.71
C VAL A 88 -4.56 13.07 -0.39
N LEU A 89 -5.22 13.34 0.72
CA LEU A 89 -4.73 12.93 2.03
C LEU A 89 -5.10 11.46 2.22
N LEU A 90 -4.10 10.58 2.26
CA LEU A 90 -4.28 9.15 2.38
C LEU A 90 -3.95 8.67 3.79
N GLY A 91 -4.88 7.98 4.42
CA GLY A 91 -4.65 7.20 5.63
C GLY A 91 -4.05 5.84 5.30
N HIS A 92 -2.96 5.50 5.97
CA HIS A 92 -2.25 4.23 5.80
C HIS A 92 -1.63 3.75 7.11
N ALA A 93 -1.10 2.52 7.15
CA ALA A 93 -0.33 2.04 8.29
C ALA A 93 0.87 2.95 8.57
N SER A 94 1.15 3.20 9.86
CA SER A 94 2.25 4.07 10.29
C SER A 94 3.62 3.47 9.97
N ASP A 95 3.69 2.14 9.93
CA ASP A 95 4.90 1.38 9.66
C ASP A 95 4.69 0.45 8.44
N LEU A 96 5.66 0.42 7.53
CA LEU A 96 5.69 -0.48 6.39
C LEU A 96 5.80 -1.95 6.81
N TYR A 97 6.40 -2.28 7.96
CA TYR A 97 6.42 -3.67 8.45
C TYR A 97 5.00 -4.21 8.73
N ASP A 98 4.05 -3.32 9.05
CA ASP A 98 2.65 -3.66 9.24
C ASP A 98 1.84 -3.70 7.93
N ALA A 99 2.45 -3.43 6.78
CA ALA A 99 1.77 -3.39 5.48
C ALA A 99 0.98 -4.67 5.16
N SER A 100 1.50 -5.85 5.49
CA SER A 100 0.80 -7.12 5.29
C SER A 100 -0.47 -7.21 6.16
N LYS A 101 -0.40 -6.78 7.42
CA LYS A 101 -1.56 -6.75 8.33
C LYS A 101 -2.58 -5.73 7.83
N TRP A 102 -2.11 -4.57 7.37
CA TRP A 102 -2.93 -3.46 6.88
C TRP A 102 -3.69 -3.85 5.62
N ASN A 103 -2.98 -4.29 4.57
CA ASN A 103 -3.61 -4.74 3.35
C ASN A 103 -4.55 -5.93 3.63
N GLY A 104 -4.12 -6.89 4.45
CA GLY A 104 -4.93 -8.04 4.81
C GLY A 104 -6.21 -7.69 5.58
N LYS A 105 -6.21 -6.60 6.38
CA LYS A 105 -7.40 -6.07 7.03
C LYS A 105 -8.41 -5.57 6.00
N PHE A 106 -7.98 -4.70 5.08
CA PHE A 106 -8.88 -4.09 4.10
C PHE A 106 -9.33 -5.08 3.02
N GLU A 107 -8.48 -6.03 2.62
CA GLU A 107 -8.91 -7.16 1.80
C GLU A 107 -9.97 -8.00 2.53
N ALA A 108 -9.77 -8.30 3.82
CA ALA A 108 -10.78 -9.04 4.56
C ALA A 108 -12.10 -8.26 4.64
N GLN A 109 -12.06 -6.96 4.91
CA GLN A 109 -13.26 -6.10 4.91
C GLN A 109 -13.98 -6.11 3.56
N SER A 110 -13.25 -6.03 2.44
CA SER A 110 -13.86 -6.04 1.11
C SER A 110 -14.47 -7.39 0.73
N LEU A 111 -13.93 -8.48 1.27
CA LEU A 111 -14.45 -9.84 1.10
C LEU A 111 -15.65 -10.14 2.00
N LEU A 112 -15.85 -9.43 3.11
CA LEU A 112 -17.04 -9.55 3.97
C LEU A 112 -18.28 -8.88 3.34
N ASN A 113 -18.59 -9.21 2.09
CA ASN A 113 -19.78 -8.78 1.37
C ASN A 113 -20.78 -9.93 1.20
N ALA A 114 -22.07 -9.60 1.06
CA ALA A 114 -23.16 -10.58 1.03
C ALA A 114 -22.93 -11.70 0.00
N ASP A 115 -22.54 -11.35 -1.22
CA ASP A 115 -22.34 -12.31 -2.31
C ASP A 115 -21.26 -13.34 -1.97
N TYR A 116 -20.09 -12.89 -1.49
CA TYR A 116 -18.99 -13.81 -1.17
C TYR A 116 -19.25 -14.60 0.13
N ILE A 117 -19.94 -14.01 1.11
CA ILE A 117 -20.36 -14.73 2.32
C ILE A 117 -21.31 -15.88 1.94
N SER A 118 -22.32 -15.63 1.10
CA SER A 118 -23.23 -16.70 0.64
C SER A 118 -22.50 -17.79 -0.14
N GLU A 119 -21.47 -17.45 -0.94
CA GLU A 119 -20.61 -18.45 -1.58
C GLU A 119 -19.79 -19.27 -0.58
N LEU A 120 -19.35 -18.68 0.53
CA LEU A 120 -18.60 -19.36 1.58
C LEU A 120 -19.49 -20.29 2.41
N GLU A 121 -20.71 -19.87 2.76
CA GLU A 121 -21.66 -20.66 3.54
C GLU A 121 -22.02 -22.00 2.86
N GLN A 122 -21.91 -22.07 1.53
CA GLN A 122 -22.14 -23.29 0.75
C GLN A 122 -20.95 -24.24 0.69
N LYS A 123 -19.78 -23.86 1.24
CA LYS A 123 -18.54 -24.64 1.17
C LYS A 123 -18.22 -25.31 2.50
N GLU A 124 -17.64 -26.50 2.44
CA GLU A 124 -17.01 -27.12 3.60
C GLU A 124 -15.87 -26.22 4.11
N GLY A 125 -15.87 -25.91 5.42
CA GLY A 125 -14.92 -24.94 6.01
C GLY A 125 -15.34 -23.47 5.89
N GLY A 126 -16.48 -23.18 5.26
CA GLY A 126 -17.01 -21.82 5.05
C GLY A 126 -17.12 -20.98 6.33
N PRO A 127 -17.80 -21.47 7.39
CA PRO A 127 -17.92 -20.74 8.65
C PRO A 127 -16.57 -20.36 9.27
N GLN A 128 -15.59 -21.27 9.28
CA GLN A 128 -14.25 -20.97 9.80
C GLN A 128 -13.55 -19.89 8.96
N GLN A 129 -13.73 -19.92 7.64
CA GLN A 129 -13.16 -18.90 6.76
C GLN A 129 -13.81 -17.53 6.98
N ILE A 130 -15.13 -17.47 7.21
CA ILE A 130 -15.85 -16.25 7.55
C ILE A 130 -15.33 -15.66 8.88
N ASP A 131 -15.16 -16.49 9.90
CA ASP A 131 -14.65 -16.04 11.21
C ASP A 131 -13.21 -15.56 11.13
N TRP A 132 -12.38 -16.21 10.31
CA TRP A 132 -11.02 -15.75 10.03
C TRP A 132 -11.00 -14.39 9.32
N LEU A 133 -11.89 -14.17 8.34
CA LEU A 133 -12.04 -12.86 7.67
C LEU A 133 -12.49 -11.79 8.66
N LYS A 134 -13.49 -12.06 9.51
CA LYS A 134 -13.94 -11.15 10.57
C LYS A 134 -12.80 -10.78 11.52
N SER A 135 -12.03 -11.78 11.96
CA SER A 135 -10.87 -11.57 12.85
C SER A 135 -9.81 -10.67 12.20
N ARG A 136 -9.52 -10.85 10.91
CA ARG A 136 -8.59 -9.98 10.17
C ARG A 136 -9.13 -8.56 9.98
N ALA A 137 -10.40 -8.43 9.61
CA ALA A 137 -11.06 -7.15 9.38
C ALA A 137 -11.15 -6.28 10.65
N ALA A 138 -11.24 -6.92 11.82
CA ALA A 138 -11.33 -6.26 13.12
C ALA A 138 -9.97 -5.80 13.69
N ARG A 139 -8.84 -6.12 13.04
CA ARG A 139 -7.51 -5.76 13.57
C ARG A 139 -7.35 -4.24 13.67
N GLU A 140 -6.86 -3.79 14.82
CA GLU A 140 -6.38 -2.43 15.00
C GLU A 140 -4.92 -2.35 14.60
N ILE A 141 -4.59 -1.33 13.80
CA ILE A 141 -3.25 -1.12 13.24
C ILE A 141 -2.98 0.38 13.37
N PRO A 142 -1.84 0.79 13.96
CA PRO A 142 -1.49 2.20 14.05
C PRO A 142 -1.48 2.88 12.69
N THR A 143 -2.15 4.02 12.57
CA THR A 143 -2.30 4.74 11.29
C THR A 143 -1.64 6.11 11.30
N THR A 144 -1.14 6.51 10.15
CA THR A 144 -0.72 7.90 9.87
C THR A 144 -1.41 8.40 8.60
N GLN A 145 -1.22 9.67 8.27
CA GLN A 145 -1.81 10.31 7.11
C GLN A 145 -0.74 11.08 6.32
N THR A 146 -0.74 10.93 5.00
CA THR A 146 0.22 11.59 4.12
C THR A 146 -0.50 12.18 2.91
N TRP A 147 -0.18 13.43 2.57
CA TRP A 147 -0.61 14.04 1.31
C TRP A 147 0.15 13.40 0.15
N VAL A 148 -0.57 12.86 -0.82
CA VAL A 148 0.00 12.21 -2.00
C VAL A 148 -0.63 12.79 -3.26
N ASN A 149 0.20 13.13 -4.25
CA ASN A 149 -0.30 13.50 -5.56
C ASN A 149 -0.59 12.22 -6.39
N LEU A 150 -1.86 12.00 -6.71
CA LEU A 150 -2.32 10.80 -7.42
C LEU A 150 -2.18 10.89 -8.95
N SER A 151 -1.68 12.00 -9.50
CA SER A 151 -1.44 12.13 -10.95
C SER A 151 -0.42 11.12 -11.50
N HIS A 152 0.45 10.60 -10.64
CA HIS A 152 1.47 9.61 -10.98
C HIS A 152 1.09 8.17 -10.57
N ALA A 153 -0.12 7.95 -10.06
CA ALA A 153 -0.59 6.60 -9.77
C ALA A 153 -0.81 5.83 -11.08
N LEU A 154 -0.33 4.59 -11.14
CA LEU A 154 -0.56 3.69 -12.28
C LEU A 154 -2.01 3.21 -12.32
N THR A 155 -2.57 2.91 -11.15
CA THR A 155 -3.96 2.46 -11.00
C THR A 155 -4.53 2.95 -9.69
N ILE A 156 -5.80 3.35 -9.71
CA ILE A 156 -6.60 3.62 -8.52
C ILE A 156 -7.90 2.85 -8.70
N SER A 157 -8.20 1.92 -7.80
CA SER A 157 -9.38 1.06 -7.94
C SER A 157 -10.01 0.73 -6.59
N PRO A 158 -11.32 0.46 -6.53
CA PRO A 158 -11.92 -0.08 -5.32
C PRO A 158 -11.32 -1.46 -4.99
N PRO A 159 -11.28 -1.85 -3.70
CA PRO A 159 -10.85 -3.18 -3.28
C PRO A 159 -11.64 -4.30 -3.97
N ALA A 160 -11.00 -5.46 -4.13
CA ALA A 160 -11.64 -6.60 -4.78
C ALA A 160 -12.77 -7.17 -3.90
N LYS A 161 -13.93 -7.43 -4.53
CA LYS A 161 -15.08 -8.07 -3.87
C LYS A 161 -15.02 -9.59 -3.85
N LYS A 162 -14.04 -10.18 -4.55
CA LYS A 162 -13.75 -11.62 -4.57
C LYS A 162 -12.25 -11.84 -4.44
N PRO A 163 -11.80 -13.00 -3.92
CA PRO A 163 -10.39 -13.31 -3.81
C PRO A 163 -9.74 -13.31 -5.20
N ARG A 164 -8.57 -12.70 -5.31
CA ARG A 164 -7.76 -12.82 -6.52
C ARG A 164 -7.03 -14.17 -6.45
N PRO A 165 -7.09 -15.01 -7.49
CA PRO A 165 -6.33 -16.25 -7.50
C PRO A 165 -4.83 -15.93 -7.40
N LEU A 166 -4.15 -16.54 -6.44
CA LEU A 166 -2.70 -16.42 -6.29
C LEU A 166 -2.02 -17.07 -7.50
N LYS A 167 -1.38 -16.26 -8.34
CA LYS A 167 -0.46 -16.75 -9.37
C LYS A 167 0.93 -16.91 -8.74
N VAL A 168 1.18 -18.08 -8.13
CA VAL A 168 2.52 -18.39 -7.62
C VAL A 168 3.41 -18.80 -8.79
N ARG A 169 4.44 -18.00 -9.10
CA ARG A 169 5.54 -18.39 -10.00
C ARG A 169 6.75 -18.72 -9.13
N VAL A 170 7.19 -19.97 -9.16
CA VAL A 170 8.43 -20.40 -8.50
C VAL A 170 9.56 -20.33 -9.54
N ASN A 171 10.46 -19.36 -9.38
CA ASN A 171 11.69 -19.29 -10.18
C ASN A 171 12.81 -19.93 -9.34
N ALA A 172 13.20 -21.16 -9.68
CA ALA A 172 14.39 -21.79 -9.13
C ALA A 172 15.54 -21.63 -10.14
N THR A 173 16.56 -20.85 -9.79
CA THR A 173 17.79 -20.75 -10.58
C THR A 173 18.81 -21.72 -10.03
N TYR A 174 19.20 -22.73 -10.83
CA TYR A 174 20.27 -23.66 -10.51
C TYR A 174 21.56 -23.19 -11.20
N THR A 175 22.57 -22.85 -10.41
CA THR A 175 23.92 -22.57 -10.92
C THR A 175 24.76 -23.85 -10.78
N PRO A 176 25.12 -24.53 -11.89
CA PRO A 176 25.95 -25.73 -11.81
C PRO A 176 27.39 -25.39 -11.35
N PRO A 177 28.07 -26.31 -10.65
CA PRO A 177 29.46 -26.13 -10.27
C PRO A 177 30.37 -26.18 -11.51
N GLU A 178 31.36 -25.28 -11.57
CA GLU A 178 32.39 -25.28 -12.61
C GLU A 178 33.24 -26.56 -12.49
N LYS A 179 33.43 -27.25 -13.62
CA LYS A 179 34.36 -28.39 -13.71
C LYS A 179 35.78 -27.84 -13.88
N ASN A 180 36.62 -28.09 -12.88
CA ASN A 180 38.08 -28.05 -13.04
C ASN A 180 38.57 -29.30 -13.76
#